data_AF-A0A354ZJ66-F1
#
_entry.id   AF-A0A354ZJ66-F1
#
_cell.length_a   1.000
_cell.length_b   1.000
_cell.length_c   1.000
_cell.angle_alpha   90.00
_cell.angle_beta   90.00
_cell.angle_gamma   90.00
#
_symmetry.space_group_name_H-M   'P 1'
#
loop_
_entity.id
_entity.type
_entity.pdbx_description
1 polymer ?
#
loop_
_entity_poly.entity_id
_entity_poly.type
_entity_poly.pdbx_seq_one_letter_code
_entity_poly.pdbx_strand_id
1 'polypeptide(L)' 'LKHPEHTERLAKHLADHFRNDGIDLVVGPAMGGIIVAYEVARQLGTIGLFAERQDDAMTLRRGFSIMPGQRVLVVEDVV' A
#
# COMPACT_ATOMS: atom_id res chain seq x y z
N LEU A 1 -3.88 -3.98 12.28
CA LEU A 1 -2.67 -4.80 12.53
C LEU A 1 -1.97 -4.40 13.83
N LYS A 2 -1.69 -5.33 14.75
CA LYS A 2 -1.10 -5.02 16.08
C LYS A 2 0.23 -5.73 16.41
N HIS A 3 0.65 -6.69 15.59
CA HIS A 3 1.90 -7.45 15.77
C HIS A 3 2.83 -7.16 14.57
N PRO A 4 3.84 -6.31 14.74
CA PRO A 4 4.74 -5.92 13.66
C PRO A 4 5.45 -7.10 13.00
N GLU A 5 5.92 -8.09 13.77
CA GLU A 5 6.66 -9.23 13.23
C GLU A 5 5.77 -10.12 12.34
N HIS A 6 4.50 -10.27 12.70
CA HIS A 6 3.52 -10.99 11.87
C HIS A 6 3.20 -10.21 10.59
N THR A 7 3.13 -8.88 10.71
CA THR A 7 2.84 -8.00 9.58
C THR A 7 3.98 -8.03 8.58
N GLU A 8 5.23 -7.94 9.05
CA GLU A 8 6.43 -8.05 8.20
C GLU A 8 6.45 -9.38 7.45
N ARG A 9 6.20 -10.51 8.14
CA ARG A 9 6.20 -11.83 7.50
C ARG A 9 5.12 -11.95 6.42
N LEU A 10 3.91 -11.44 6.68
CA LEU A 10 2.83 -11.45 5.70
C LEU A 10 3.15 -10.55 4.51
N ALA A 11 3.57 -9.31 4.78
CA ALA A 11 3.90 -8.34 3.77
C ALA A 11 5.08 -8.78 2.90
N LYS A 12 6.07 -9.47 3.47
CA LYS A 12 7.17 -10.07 2.70
C LYS A 12 6.66 -11.09 1.70
N HIS A 13 5.77 -12.00 2.11
CA HIS A 13 5.18 -12.96 1.17
C HIS A 13 4.35 -12.28 0.06
N LEU A 14 3.58 -11.24 0.40
CA LEU A 14 2.86 -10.44 -0.59
C LEU A 14 3.82 -9.75 -1.56
N ALA A 15 4.85 -9.07 -1.04
CA ALA A 15 5.85 -8.39 -1.86
C ALA A 15 6.61 -9.35 -2.77
N ASP A 16 6.97 -10.54 -2.29
CA ASP A 16 7.66 -11.56 -3.09
C ASP A 16 6.80 -12.03 -4.28
N HIS A 17 5.47 -12.09 -4.13
CA HIS A 17 4.55 -12.41 -5.22
C HIS A 17 4.59 -11.36 -6.35
N PHE A 18 4.67 -10.07 -5.99
CA PHE A 18 4.63 -8.96 -6.94
C PHE A 18 6.03 -8.42 -7.33
N ARG A 19 7.12 -9.08 -6.89
CA ARG A 19 8.49 -8.55 -7.01
C ARG A 19 8.92 -8.26 -8.46
N ASN A 20 8.38 -9.01 -9.42
CA ASN A 20 8.71 -8.87 -10.84
C ASN A 20 7.68 -8.06 -11.62
N ASP A 21 6.66 -7.53 -10.95
CA ASP A 21 5.55 -6.84 -11.60
C ASP A 21 5.84 -5.37 -11.84
N GLY A 22 7.05 -4.89 -11.54
CA GLY A 22 7.44 -3.49 -11.78
C GLY A 22 6.52 -2.50 -11.07
N ILE A 23 6.17 -2.75 -9.81
CA ILE A 23 5.33 -1.87 -9.01
C ILE A 23 6.12 -0.60 -8.67
N ASP A 24 5.52 0.58 -8.91
CA ASP A 24 6.14 1.87 -8.60
C ASP A 24 5.71 2.39 -7.22
N LEU A 25 4.46 2.11 -6.85
CA LEU A 25 3.88 2.54 -5.58
C LEU A 25 2.79 1.60 -5.08
N VAL A 26 2.63 1.54 -3.77
CA VAL A 26 1.60 0.77 -3.07
C VAL A 26 0.64 1.72 -2.37
N VAL A 27 -0.66 1.50 -2.49
CA VAL A 27 -1.71 2.32 -1.86
C VAL A 27 -2.59 1.44 -0.99
N GLY A 28 -2.89 1.88 0.23
CA GLY A 28 -3.92 1.27 1.07
C GLY A 28 -4.99 2.26 1.50
N PRO A 29 -6.24 1.81 1.76
CA PRO A 29 -7.26 2.68 2.33
C PRO A 29 -7.00 2.96 3.82
N ALA A 30 -7.19 4.21 4.23
CA ALA A 30 -7.15 4.60 5.63
C ALA A 30 -8.42 4.13 6.38
N MET A 31 -8.32 3.69 7.65
CA MET A 31 -7.09 3.52 8.43
C MET A 31 -6.50 2.10 8.39
N GLY A 32 -7.31 1.06 8.12
CA GLY A 32 -6.91 -0.35 8.24
C GLY A 32 -5.75 -0.76 7.32
N GLY A 33 -5.80 -0.31 6.07
CA GLY A 33 -4.81 -0.64 5.03
C GLY A 33 -3.49 0.11 5.12
N ILE A 34 -3.36 1.16 5.95
CA ILE A 34 -2.14 2.00 6.00
C ILE A 34 -0.91 1.16 6.36
N ILE A 35 -1.03 0.32 7.40
CA ILE A 35 0.10 -0.45 7.91
C ILE A 35 0.52 -1.51 6.89
N VAL A 36 -0.44 -2.19 6.25
CA VAL A 36 -0.14 -3.17 5.18
C VAL A 36 0.53 -2.48 4.00
N ALA A 37 -0.03 -1.37 3.51
CA ALA A 37 0.52 -0.64 2.36
C ALA A 37 1.94 -0.15 2.60
N TYR A 38 2.20 0.39 3.79
CA TYR A 38 3.53 0.83 4.17
C TYR A 38 4.52 -0.34 4.21
N GLU A 39 4.16 -1.45 4.85
CA GLU A 39 5.07 -2.58 4.99
C GLU A 39 5.30 -3.31 3.66
N VAL A 40 4.28 -3.47 2.82
CA VAL A 40 4.43 -4.05 1.47
C VAL A 40 5.31 -3.15 0.60
N ALA A 41 5.11 -1.83 0.63
CA ALA A 41 5.97 -0.88 -0.07
C ALA A 41 7.43 -0.99 0.40
N ARG A 42 7.65 -1.10 1.72
CA ARG A 42 8.99 -1.29 2.31
C ARG A 42 9.68 -2.54 1.77
N GLN A 43 8.96 -3.66 1.67
CA GLN A 43 9.50 -4.94 1.19
C GLN A 43 9.77 -4.94 -0.33
N LEU A 44 8.97 -4.18 -1.10
CA LEU A 44 9.17 -3.98 -2.54
C LEU A 44 10.23 -2.92 -2.86
N GLY A 45 10.60 -2.06 -1.91
CA GLY A 45 11.49 -0.93 -2.15
C GLY A 45 10.83 0.23 -2.91
N THR A 46 9.52 0.39 -2.75
CA THR A 46 8.69 1.35 -3.50
C THR A 46 8.08 2.41 -2.59
N ILE A 47 7.37 3.37 -3.18
CA ILE A 47 6.65 4.40 -2.42
C ILE A 47 5.37 3.79 -1.82
N GLY A 48 5.12 4.03 -0.53
CA GLY A 48 3.86 3.67 0.15
C GLY A 48 2.99 4.90 0.38
N LEU A 49 1.75 4.86 -0.09
CA LEU A 49 0.75 5.90 0.08
C LEU A 49 -0.52 5.33 0.73
N PHE A 50 -1.43 6.22 1.12
CA PHE A 50 -2.78 5.83 1.50
C PHE A 50 -3.80 6.83 0.99
N ALA A 51 -5.00 6.32 0.71
CA ALA A 51 -6.17 7.13 0.39
C ALA A 51 -7.08 7.21 1.62
N GLU A 52 -7.78 8.32 1.78
CA GLU A 52 -8.75 8.53 2.87
C GLU A 52 -10.12 8.91 2.29
N ARG A 53 -11.20 8.58 3.01
CA ARG A 53 -12.57 8.89 2.57
C ARG A 53 -12.80 10.40 2.71
N GLN A 54 -13.20 11.04 1.61
CA GLN A 54 -13.65 12.42 1.57
C GLN A 54 -14.87 12.50 0.66
N ASP A 55 -15.97 13.09 1.15
CA ASP A 55 -17.21 13.27 0.38
C ASP A 55 -17.67 11.97 -0.30
N ASP A 56 -17.67 10.87 0.46
CA ASP A 56 -17.97 9.50 0.04
C ASP A 56 -17.03 8.87 -1.01
N ALA A 57 -15.97 9.56 -1.44
CA ALA A 57 -14.95 9.05 -2.36
C ALA A 57 -13.60 8.76 -1.66
N MET A 58 -12.94 7.67 -2.04
CA MET A 58 -11.55 7.43 -1.63
C MET A 58 -10.62 8.38 -2.38
N THR A 59 -9.91 9.22 -1.63
CA THR A 59 -9.14 10.33 -2.18
C THR A 59 -7.70 10.31 -1.65
N LEU A 60 -6.73 10.51 -2.53
CA LEU A 60 -5.35 10.78 -2.14
C LEU A 60 -5.23 12.22 -1.66
N ARG A 61 -4.79 12.42 -0.42
CA ARG A 61 -4.63 13.75 0.19
C ARG A 61 -3.17 14.01 0.53
N ARG A 62 -2.87 15.12 1.23
CA ARG A 62 -1.52 15.47 1.72
C ARG A 62 -0.48 15.70 0.61
N GLY A 63 -0.92 16.10 -0.58
CA GLY A 63 -0.06 16.33 -1.73
C GLY A 63 0.42 15.06 -2.44
N PHE A 64 -0.16 13.90 -2.11
CA PHE A 64 0.09 12.67 -2.83
C PHE A 64 -0.47 12.76 -4.25
N SER A 65 0.32 12.29 -5.22
CA SER A 65 -0.09 12.21 -6.62
C SER A 65 0.41 10.90 -7.22
N ILE A 66 -0.33 10.42 -8.22
CA ILE A 66 0.08 9.31 -9.08
C ILE A 66 0.28 9.90 -10.47
N MET A 67 1.47 9.70 -11.01
CA MET A 67 1.84 10.14 -12.35
C MET A 67 1.31 9.14 -13.39
N PRO A 68 0.88 9.62 -14.57
CA PRO A 68 0.51 8.73 -15.67
C PRO A 68 1.60 7.70 -15.97
N GLY A 69 1.20 6.44 -16.09
CA GLY A 69 2.11 5.32 -16.39
C GLY A 69 2.68 4.60 -15.15
N GLN A 70 2.52 5.15 -13.94
CA GLN A 70 2.93 4.43 -12.73
C GLN A 70 2.05 3.21 -12.47
N ARG A 71 2.69 2.09 -12.15
CA ARG A 71 2.03 0.84 -11.77
C ARG A 71 1.76 0.85 -10.27
N VAL A 72 0.48 0.77 -9.92
CA VAL A 72 0.00 0.91 -8.56
C VAL A 72 -0.52 -0.41 -8.02
N LEU A 73 0.02 -0.86 -6.89
CA LEU A 73 -0.50 -2.01 -6.15
C LEU A 73 -1.43 -1.50 -5.04
N VAL A 74 -2.72 -1.88 -5.08
CA VAL A 74 -3.67 -1.55 -4.02
C VAL A 74 -3.75 -2.72 -3.03
N VAL A 75 -3.60 -2.45 -1.74
CA VAL A 75 -3.63 -3.48 -0.69
C VAL A 75 -4.54 -3.07 0.46
N GLU A 76 -5.18 -4.05 1.10
CA GLU A 76 -6.05 -3.87 2.25
C GLU A 76 -5.87 -5.03 3.24
N ASP A 77 -6.13 -4.80 4.53
CA ASP A 77 -5.91 -5.80 5.58
C ASP A 77 -7.04 -6.85 5.67
N VAL A 78 -8.25 -6.49 5.25
CA VAL A 78 -9.42 -7.38 5.13
C VAL A 78 -10.30 -6.89 3.97
N VAL A 79 -10.86 -7.80 3.17
CA VAL A 79 -11.87 -7.51 2.14
C VAL A 79 -13.25 -7.85 2.66
#